data_AF-A0A0R1HCJ1-F1
#
_entry.id   AF-A0A0R1HCJ1-F1
#
_cell.length_a   1.000
_cell.length_b   1.000
_cell.length_c   1.000
_cell.angle_alpha   90.00
_cell.angle_beta   90.00
_cell.angle_gamma   90.00
#
_symmetry.space_group_name_H-M   'P 1'
#
loop_
_entity.id
_entity.type
_entity.pdbx_description
1 polymer ?
#
loop_
_entity_poly.entity_id
_entity_poly.type
_entity_poly.pdbx_seq_one_letter_code
_entity_poly.pdbx_strand_id
1 'polypeptide(L)'
;MGDFKSGHGLSFYGDRNYLVTTQEFAGELHQKIMLPNVDAVLCPDKNWTRLYQKFTPGPTRNRTKPASEMLWNIVLAHGHRNGYKEGE
;
A
#
# COMPACT_ATOMS: atom_id res chain seq x y z
N MET A 1 -2.33 14.68 -5.69
CA MET A 1 -3.50 14.03 -6.34
C MET A 1 -3.14 13.13 -7.53
N GLY A 2 -2.19 13.52 -8.40
CA GLY A 2 -1.80 12.73 -9.59
C GLY A 2 -1.36 11.30 -9.27
N ASP A 3 -0.49 11.14 -8.28
CA ASP A 3 0.02 9.81 -7.85
C ASP A 3 -1.07 8.91 -7.22
N PHE A 4 -2.10 9.51 -6.62
CA PHE A 4 -3.21 8.77 -6.04
C PHE A 4 -4.16 8.23 -7.12
N LYS A 5 -4.38 9.00 -8.19
CA LYS A 5 -5.28 8.61 -9.29
C LYS A 5 -4.61 7.72 -10.33
N SER A 6 -3.29 7.74 -10.45
CA SER A 6 -2.55 6.91 -11.41
C SER A 6 -2.59 5.41 -11.08
N GLY A 7 -2.98 5.05 -9.84
CA GLY A 7 -3.11 3.65 -9.43
C GLY A 7 -1.79 2.92 -9.22
N HIS A 8 -0.64 3.57 -9.43
CA HIS A 8 0.69 2.96 -9.28
C HIS A 8 1.01 2.49 -7.85
N GLY A 9 0.24 2.90 -6.85
CA GLY A 9 0.37 2.47 -5.45
C GLY A 9 -0.80 1.65 -4.89
N LEU A 10 -1.78 1.28 -5.72
CA LEU A 10 -3.01 0.57 -5.29
C LEU A 10 -2.95 -0.95 -5.54
N SER A 11 -1.83 -1.47 -6.01
CA SER A 11 -1.75 -2.81 -6.61
C SER A 11 -1.39 -3.93 -5.62
N PHE A 12 -1.20 -3.64 -4.33
CA PHE A 12 -0.77 -4.65 -3.37
C PHE A 12 -1.92 -5.06 -2.44
N TYR A 13 -2.39 -6.29 -2.60
CA TYR A 13 -3.45 -6.90 -1.81
C TYR A 13 -2.86 -7.98 -0.91
N GLY A 14 -2.67 -7.64 0.37
CA GLY A 14 -2.22 -8.55 1.41
C GLY A 14 -3.34 -8.95 2.38
N ASP A 15 -2.96 -9.61 3.47
CA ASP A 15 -3.86 -9.88 4.59
C ASP A 15 -4.39 -8.59 5.24
N ARG A 16 -3.58 -7.54 5.23
CA ARG A 16 -3.95 -6.18 5.63
C ARG A 16 -3.35 -5.19 4.64
N ASN A 17 -4.13 -4.18 4.29
CA ASN A 17 -3.73 -3.12 3.36
C ASN A 17 -3.72 -1.78 4.07
N TYR A 18 -2.67 -1.01 3.82
CA TYR A 18 -2.46 0.28 4.45
C TYR A 18 -2.22 1.34 3.38
N LEU A 19 -2.91 2.47 3.47
CA LEU A 19 -2.57 3.66 2.69
C LEU A 19 -1.55 4.48 3.50
N VAL A 20 -0.32 4.61 3.01
CA VAL A 20 0.68 5.48 3.63
C VAL A 20 0.73 6.81 2.89
N THR A 21 0.48 7.92 3.59
CA THR A 21 0.52 9.26 2.97
C THR A 21 0.75 10.38 3.97
N THR A 22 0.99 11.61 3.50
CA THR A 22 1.21 12.78 4.37
C THR A 22 -0.05 13.15 5.15
N GLN A 23 0.12 13.87 6.26
CA GLN A 23 -0.99 14.22 7.15
C GLN A 23 -2.02 15.13 6.47
N GLU A 24 -1.55 16.04 5.63
CA GLU A 24 -2.34 17.00 4.87
C GLU A 24 -3.16 16.26 3.81
N PHE A 25 -2.52 15.35 3.07
CA PHE A 25 -3.17 14.60 2.02
C PHE A 25 -4.23 13.62 2.55
N ALA A 26 -3.94 12.95 3.66
CA ALA A 26 -4.92 12.10 4.34
C ALA A 26 -6.17 12.89 4.76
N GLY A 27 -5.97 14.13 5.24
CA GLY A 27 -7.07 15.03 5.60
C GLY A 27 -7.91 15.43 4.39
N GLU A 28 -7.28 15.77 3.28
CA GLU A 28 -7.94 16.11 2.02
C GLU A 28 -8.79 14.93 1.49
N LEU A 29 -8.24 13.71 1.50
CA LEU A 29 -8.95 12.50 1.07
C LEU A 29 -10.16 12.20 1.96
N HIS A 30 -10.03 12.39 3.27
CA HIS A 30 -11.12 12.19 4.21
C HIS A 30 -12.26 13.21 3.98
N GLN A 31 -11.92 14.49 3.82
CA GLN A 31 -12.91 15.55 3.54
C GLN A 31 -13.66 15.32 2.23
N LYS A 32 -12.97 14.79 1.21
CA LYS A 32 -13.56 14.48 -0.09
C LYS A 32 -14.28 13.12 -0.14
N ILE A 33 -14.30 12.35 0.95
CA ILE A 33 -14.87 11.00 1.01
C ILE A 33 -14.23 10.09 -0.08
N MET A 34 -12.91 10.23 -0.24
CA MET A 34 -12.12 9.53 -1.27
C MET A 34 -11.14 8.52 -0.66
N LEU A 35 -11.34 8.11 0.59
CA LEU A 35 -10.48 7.11 1.21
C LEU A 35 -10.67 5.75 0.53
N PRO A 36 -9.58 5.07 0.12
CA PRO A 36 -9.68 3.76 -0.48
C PRO A 36 -10.11 2.71 0.56
N ASN A 37 -10.57 1.56 0.08
CA ASN A 37 -10.96 0.45 0.93
C ASN A 37 -9.70 -0.25 1.51
N VAL A 38 -9.19 0.28 2.62
CA VAL A 38 -7.97 -0.18 3.30
C VAL A 38 -8.21 -0.29 4.81
N ASP A 39 -7.43 -1.14 5.47
CA ASP A 39 -7.56 -1.40 6.91
C ASP A 39 -7.22 -0.17 7.75
N ALA A 40 -6.23 0.61 7.31
CA ALA A 40 -5.88 1.87 7.94
C ALA A 40 -5.12 2.82 7.01
N VAL A 41 -5.23 4.12 7.32
CA VAL A 41 -4.41 5.18 6.73
C VAL A 41 -3.32 5.56 7.72
N LEU A 42 -2.07 5.40 7.32
CA LEU A 42 -0.89 5.70 8.12
C LEU A 42 -0.23 6.99 7.62
N CYS A 43 0.12 7.88 8.56
CA CYS A 43 0.82 9.11 8.26
C CYS A 43 2.12 9.22 9.06
N PRO A 44 3.20 9.75 8.47
CA PRO A 44 4.43 10.00 9.20
C PRO A 44 4.23 11.09 10.25
N ASP A 45 5.03 10.99 11.32
CA ASP A 45 5.18 12.08 12.28
C ASP A 45 5.96 13.26 11.68
N LYS A 46 5.92 14.41 12.36
CA LYS A 46 6.58 15.63 11.86
C LYS A 46 8.09 15.45 11.65
N ASN A 47 8.69 14.52 12.39
CA ASN A 47 10.12 14.21 12.35
C ASN A 47 10.46 13.06 11.39
N TRP A 48 9.48 12.48 10.69
CA TRP A 48 9.64 11.34 9.76
C TRP A 48 10.28 10.09 10.39
N THR A 49 10.12 9.91 11.70
CA THR A 49 10.73 8.81 12.46
C THR A 49 9.78 7.62 12.63
N ARG A 50 8.48 7.85 12.55
CA ARG A 50 7.45 6.82 12.77
C ARG A 50 6.17 7.12 12.02
N LEU A 51 5.39 6.07 11.77
CA LEU A 51 4.06 6.15 11.18
C LEU A 51 3.00 6.02 12.28
N TYR A 52 1.97 6.85 12.20
CA TYR A 52 0.78 6.79 13.06
C TYR A 52 -0.46 6.50 12.25
N GLN A 53 -1.36 5.73 12.84
CA GLN A 53 -2.68 5.51 12.28
C GLN A 53 -3.54 6.76 12.45
N LYS A 54 -3.94 7.37 11.33
CA LYS A 54 -4.75 8.59 11.31
C LYS A 54 -6.23 8.29 11.08
N PHE A 55 -6.54 7.33 10.22
CA PHE A 55 -7.91 6.91 9.92
C PHE A 55 -8.02 5.39 9.89
N THR A 56 -9.21 4.89 10.24
CA THR A 56 -9.54 3.45 10.24
C THR A 56 -10.82 3.23 9.45
N PRO A 57 -10.75 3.14 8.11
CA PRO A 57 -11.93 2.99 7.26
C PRO A 57 -12.70 1.68 7.53
N GLY A 58 -12.01 0.65 8.03
CA GLY A 58 -12.61 -0.63 8.43
C GLY A 58 -11.76 -1.80 7.94
N PRO A 59 -11.84 -2.98 8.58
CA PRO A 59 -11.04 -4.13 8.20
C PRO A 59 -11.49 -4.68 6.84
N THR A 60 -10.52 -4.97 5.98
CA THR A 60 -10.78 -5.51 4.64
C THR A 60 -10.09 -6.86 4.49
N ARG A 61 -10.87 -7.93 4.27
CA ARG A 61 -10.30 -9.24 3.94
C ARG A 61 -10.03 -9.29 2.44
N ASN A 62 -8.90 -8.74 2.03
CA ASN A 62 -8.55 -8.58 0.62
C ASN A 62 -7.54 -9.63 0.12
N ARG A 63 -7.18 -10.62 0.94
CA ARG A 63 -6.29 -11.70 0.48
C ARG A 63 -6.98 -12.53 -0.60
N THR A 64 -6.47 -12.44 -1.82
CA THR A 64 -6.95 -13.21 -2.99
C THR A 64 -6.02 -14.36 -3.37
N LYS A 65 -4.80 -14.40 -2.84
CA LYS A 65 -3.76 -15.39 -3.16
C LYS A 65 -3.25 -16.11 -1.91
N PRO A 66 -2.79 -17.37 -2.00
CA PRO A 66 -2.12 -18.04 -0.90
C PRO A 66 -0.77 -17.37 -0.57
N ALA A 67 -0.32 -17.55 0.67
CA ALA A 67 0.93 -16.94 1.16
C ALA A 67 2.16 -17.32 0.32
N SER A 68 2.25 -18.57 -0.15
CA SER A 68 3.34 -19.04 -1.00
C SER A 68 3.42 -18.28 -2.33
N GLU A 69 2.29 -18.00 -2.97
CA GLU A 69 2.24 -17.25 -4.23
C GLU A 69 2.59 -15.76 -4.02
N MET A 70 2.16 -15.17 -2.90
CA MET A 70 2.55 -13.80 -2.55
C MET A 70 4.06 -13.68 -2.34
N LEU A 71 4.66 -14.61 -1.60
CA LEU A 71 6.11 -14.66 -1.40
C LEU A 71 6.85 -14.86 -2.72
N TRP A 72 6.36 -15.73 -3.60
CA TRP A 72 6.94 -15.91 -4.92
C TRP A 72 6.88 -14.64 -5.78
N ASN A 73 5.76 -13.92 -5.78
CA ASN A 73 5.65 -12.65 -6.51
C ASN A 73 6.62 -11.57 -5.98
N ILE A 74 6.87 -11.54 -4.68
CA ILE A 74 7.90 -10.66 -4.09
C ILE A 74 9.28 -11.06 -4.62
N VAL A 75 9.61 -12.36 -4.59
CA VAL A 75 10.89 -12.87 -5.11
C VAL A 75 11.06 -12.51 -6.59
N LEU A 76 10.04 -12.71 -7.44
CA LEU A 76 10.10 -12.34 -8.85
C LEU A 76 10.32 -10.84 -9.04
N ALA A 77 9.56 -9.98 -8.33
CA ALA A 77 9.70 -8.53 -8.44
C ALA A 77 11.10 -8.02 -8.03
N HIS A 78 11.76 -8.71 -7.11
CA HIS A 78 13.13 -8.39 -6.69
C HIS A 78 14.22 -9.11 -7.51
N GLY A 79 13.93 -10.28 -8.08
CA GLY A 79 14.85 -11.05 -8.93
C GLY A 79 15.20 -10.33 -10.22
N HIS A 80 14.23 -9.64 -10.84
CA HIS A 80 14.47 -8.78 -12.00
C HIS A 80 15.37 -7.57 -11.70
N ARG A 81 15.38 -7.06 -10.46
CA ARG A 81 16.28 -5.95 -10.04
C ARG A 81 17.73 -6.40 -9.84
N ASN A 82 17.97 -7.67 -9.55
CA ASN A 82 19.30 -8.24 -9.33
C ASN A 82 19.87 -8.99 -10.54
N GLY A 83 19.25 -8.88 -11.72
CA GLY A 83 19.82 -9.40 -12.96
C GLY A 83 19.75 -10.91 -13.13
N TYR A 84 18.80 -11.60 -12.47
CA TYR A 84 18.47 -12.97 -12.87
C TYR A 84 17.85 -12.94 -14.27
N LYS A 85 18.67 -13.25 -15.28
CA LYS A 85 18.16 -13.65 -16.60
C LYS A 85 17.66 -15.08 -16.44
N GLU A 86 16.37 -15.29 -16.64
CA GLU A 86 15.88 -16.63 -16.98
C GLU A 86 16.66 -17.09 -18.21
N GLY A 87 17.35 -18.23 -18.05
CA GLY A 87 17.94 -18.94 -19.18
C GLY A 87 16.82 -19.47 -20.07
N GLU A 88 17.06 -19.38 -21.38
CA GLU A 88 16.27 -19.96 -22.47
C GLU A 88 15.90 -21.43 -22.25
#